data_AF-G4CU24-F1
#
_entry.id   AF-G4CU24-F1
#
_cell.length_a   1.000
_cell.length_b   1.000
_cell.length_c   1.000
_cell.angle_alpha   90.00
_cell.angle_beta   90.00
_cell.angle_gamma   90.00
#
_symmetry.space_group_name_H-M   'P 1'
#
loop_
_entity.id
_entity.type
_entity.pdbx_description
1 polymer ?
#
loop_
_entity_poly.entity_id
_entity_poly.type
_entity_poly.pdbx_seq_one_letter_code
_entity_poly.pdbx_strand_id
1 'polypeptide(L)'
;MMEIVLIIVGALVISAILRAFVGQMFVIPSRSMQNTLQVGDRVVAVKAADFHRGDVVVFRDTEHWLPAAQDRRSVPGKVLEFVGLLPNTSSNYLIKRVIGMPGDTVACCNVKGQMTVNGKALDERSYLYSENGQMVEPSTMKFRVTVPKDRMFVMGDHRNASGDSRYHIQDLDPDGYTGAPGFVPLDNVVGPAKAILMPLNRIDGLGTPDTFKGIPDRSGSAPDKARICVGDECSPR
;
A
#
# COMPACT_ATOMS: atom_id res chain seq x y z
N MET A 1 -17.54 -38.60 -24.80
CA MET A 1 -17.50 -38.42 -23.33
C MET A 1 -16.16 -37.86 -22.85
N MET A 2 -15.03 -38.47 -23.22
CA MET A 2 -13.67 -38.01 -22.84
C MET A 2 -13.32 -36.58 -23.31
N GLU A 3 -13.79 -36.19 -24.49
CA GLU A 3 -13.57 -34.86 -25.07
C GLU A 3 -14.28 -33.73 -24.28
N ILE A 4 -15.50 -33.98 -23.79
CA ILE A 4 -16.24 -33.05 -22.92
C ILE A 4 -15.53 -32.91 -21.57
N VAL A 5 -15.02 -34.01 -21.00
CA VAL A 5 -14.24 -33.98 -19.75
C VAL A 5 -12.96 -33.16 -19.91
N LEU A 6 -12.24 -33.33 -21.02
CA LEU A 6 -11.03 -32.56 -21.33
C LEU A 6 -11.31 -31.06 -21.49
N ILE A 7 -12.40 -30.69 -22.17
CA ILE A 7 -12.81 -29.28 -22.30
C ILE A 7 -13.17 -28.69 -20.94
N ILE A 8 -13.93 -29.40 -20.11
CA ILE A 8 -14.32 -28.94 -18.77
C ILE A 8 -13.08 -28.78 -17.88
N VAL A 9 -12.18 -29.76 -17.85
CA VAL A 9 -10.93 -29.69 -17.07
C VAL A 9 -10.04 -28.57 -17.58
N GLY A 10 -9.87 -28.43 -18.90
CA GLY A 10 -9.11 -27.34 -19.51
C GLY A 10 -9.67 -25.96 -19.17
N ALA A 11 -10.99 -25.78 -19.25
CA ALA A 11 -11.66 -24.53 -18.86
C ALA A 11 -11.51 -24.24 -17.36
N LEU A 12 -11.57 -25.26 -16.49
CA LEU A 12 -11.32 -25.11 -15.05
C LEU A 12 -9.87 -24.72 -14.75
N VAL A 13 -8.89 -25.32 -15.45
CA VAL A 13 -7.47 -24.98 -15.30
C VAL A 13 -7.18 -23.57 -15.81
N ILE A 14 -7.67 -23.20 -17.00
CA ILE A 14 -7.53 -21.85 -17.54
C ILE A 14 -8.21 -20.83 -16.63
N SER A 15 -9.42 -21.13 -16.12
CA SER A 15 -10.09 -20.28 -15.16
C SER A 15 -9.29 -20.16 -13.86
N ALA A 16 -8.71 -21.24 -13.35
CA ALA A 16 -7.85 -21.22 -12.17
C ALA A 16 -6.57 -20.39 -12.40
N ILE A 17 -5.95 -20.49 -13.57
CA ILE A 17 -4.76 -19.69 -13.95
C ILE A 17 -5.14 -18.22 -14.09
N LEU A 18 -6.21 -17.89 -14.82
CA LEU A 18 -6.69 -16.51 -14.94
C LEU A 18 -7.04 -15.92 -13.55
N ARG A 19 -7.65 -16.71 -12.67
CA ARG A 19 -7.94 -16.30 -11.28
C ARG A 19 -6.68 -16.15 -10.41
N ALA A 20 -5.68 -17.00 -10.62
CA ALA A 20 -4.44 -16.97 -9.86
C ALA A 20 -3.54 -15.80 -10.27
N PHE A 21 -3.54 -15.41 -11.56
CA PHE A 21 -2.50 -14.55 -12.12
C PHE A 21 -2.97 -13.19 -12.69
N VAL A 22 -4.27 -12.90 -12.85
CA VAL A 22 -4.71 -11.68 -13.55
C VAL A 22 -4.94 -10.48 -12.61
N GLY A 23 -5.56 -10.68 -11.45
CA GLY A 23 -5.77 -9.61 -10.47
C GLY A 23 -6.87 -9.91 -9.46
N GLN A 24 -6.85 -9.19 -8.34
CA GLN A 24 -7.84 -9.31 -7.28
C GLN A 24 -8.58 -7.99 -7.07
N MET A 25 -9.90 -8.07 -6.96
CA MET A 25 -10.75 -6.91 -6.71
C MET A 25 -10.92 -6.64 -5.22
N PHE A 26 -10.78 -5.38 -4.83
CA PHE A 26 -10.97 -4.88 -3.46
C PHE A 26 -11.95 -3.72 -3.45
N VAL A 27 -12.77 -3.63 -2.42
CA VAL A 27 -13.60 -2.44 -2.14
C VAL A 27 -12.86 -1.54 -1.16
N ILE A 28 -12.83 -0.24 -1.42
CA ILE A 28 -12.19 0.75 -0.54
C ILE A 28 -13.13 1.12 0.61
N PRO A 29 -12.83 0.76 1.87
CA PRO A 29 -13.74 0.97 2.99
C PRO A 29 -13.44 2.27 3.76
N SER A 30 -12.34 2.95 3.46
CA SER A 30 -11.81 4.05 4.28
C SER A 30 -11.40 5.25 3.44
N ARG A 31 -11.29 6.39 4.13
CA ARG A 31 -10.89 7.68 3.56
C ARG A 31 -9.39 7.92 3.44
N SER A 32 -8.54 6.99 3.89
CA SER A 32 -7.09 7.18 3.97
C SER A 32 -6.39 7.43 2.62
N MET A 33 -7.03 7.09 1.52
CA MET A 33 -6.54 7.31 0.15
C MET A 33 -7.36 8.35 -0.63
N GLN A 34 -8.20 9.15 0.04
CA GLN A 34 -9.02 10.18 -0.62
C GLN A 34 -8.20 11.11 -1.51
N ASN A 35 -8.87 11.65 -2.54
CA ASN A 35 -8.32 12.30 -3.73
C ASN A 35 -7.90 11.30 -4.81
N THR A 36 -7.19 10.22 -4.44
CA THR A 36 -6.86 9.13 -5.36
C THR A 36 -7.98 8.08 -5.42
N LEU A 37 -8.41 7.59 -4.25
CA LEU A 37 -9.45 6.56 -4.10
C LEU A 37 -10.53 7.04 -3.13
N GLN A 38 -11.79 6.88 -3.53
CA GLN A 38 -12.95 7.24 -2.72
C GLN A 38 -13.51 6.02 -2.00
N VAL A 39 -14.21 6.26 -0.88
CA VAL A 39 -14.94 5.21 -0.17
C VAL A 39 -15.99 4.60 -1.10
N GLY A 40 -15.97 3.27 -1.24
CA GLY A 40 -16.85 2.53 -2.14
C GLY A 40 -16.26 2.25 -3.53
N ASP A 41 -15.12 2.85 -3.90
CA ASP A 41 -14.41 2.51 -5.13
C ASP A 41 -14.06 1.00 -5.12
N ARG A 42 -14.15 0.34 -6.28
CA ARG A 42 -13.66 -1.03 -6.47
C ARG A 42 -12.42 -1.00 -7.33
N VAL A 43 -11.29 -1.41 -6.76
CA VAL A 43 -10.00 -1.39 -7.43
C VAL A 43 -9.55 -2.81 -7.78
N VAL A 44 -8.79 -2.94 -8.86
CA VAL A 44 -8.10 -4.18 -9.21
C VAL A 44 -6.61 -4.07 -8.91
N ALA A 45 -6.11 -4.98 -8.08
CA ALA A 45 -4.68 -5.15 -7.82
C ALA A 45 -4.13 -6.31 -8.65
N VAL A 46 -3.04 -6.08 -9.38
CA VAL A 46 -2.43 -7.10 -10.24
C VAL A 46 -1.46 -7.92 -9.41
N LYS A 47 -1.72 -9.23 -9.29
CA LYS A 47 -0.86 -10.14 -8.53
C LYS A 47 0.47 -10.34 -9.22
N ALA A 48 1.54 -10.45 -8.42
CA ALA A 48 2.90 -10.69 -8.92
C ALA A 48 3.40 -9.66 -9.96
N ALA A 49 2.75 -8.50 -10.05
CA ALA A 49 3.28 -7.38 -10.81
C ALA A 49 4.30 -6.63 -9.95
N ASP A 50 5.39 -6.21 -10.59
CA ASP A 50 6.37 -5.35 -9.95
C ASP A 50 5.72 -4.06 -9.47
N PHE A 51 6.17 -3.59 -8.32
CA PHE A 51 5.75 -2.33 -7.73
C PHE A 51 6.97 -1.49 -7.36
N HIS A 52 6.82 -0.18 -7.54
CA HIS A 52 7.89 0.79 -7.36
C HIS A 52 7.42 1.97 -6.52
N ARG A 53 8.34 2.89 -6.22
CA ARG A 53 8.02 4.14 -5.54
C ARG A 53 6.87 4.85 -6.27
N GLY A 54 5.89 5.31 -5.51
CA GLY A 54 4.71 6.01 -6.00
C GLY A 54 3.55 5.11 -6.40
N ASP A 55 3.72 3.79 -6.51
CA ASP A 55 2.60 2.89 -6.77
C ASP A 55 1.64 2.84 -5.58
N VAL A 56 0.35 2.66 -5.86
CA VAL A 56 -0.65 2.35 -4.84
C VAL A 56 -0.75 0.85 -4.73
N VAL A 57 -0.45 0.28 -3.56
CA VAL A 57 -0.34 -1.17 -3.36
C VAL A 57 -1.35 -1.67 -2.35
N VAL A 58 -1.84 -2.90 -2.58
CA VAL A 58 -2.65 -3.64 -1.61
C VAL A 58 -1.76 -4.65 -0.90
N PHE A 59 -1.82 -4.67 0.43
CA PHE A 59 -1.03 -5.59 1.24
C PHE A 59 -1.84 -6.13 2.42
N ARG A 60 -1.45 -7.29 2.92
CA ARG A 60 -2.01 -7.89 4.14
C ARG A 60 -1.44 -7.20 5.37
N ASP A 61 -2.31 -6.87 6.31
CA ASP A 61 -1.93 -6.31 7.61
C ASP A 61 -1.46 -7.43 8.56
N THR A 62 -0.16 -7.71 8.57
CA THR A 62 0.47 -8.61 9.55
C THR A 62 1.13 -7.85 10.70
N GLU A 63 1.22 -6.53 10.59
CA GLU A 63 1.84 -5.64 11.58
C GLU A 63 0.79 -5.08 12.57
N HIS A 64 -0.46 -5.56 12.47
CA HIS A 64 -1.57 -5.24 13.37
C HIS A 64 -1.92 -3.74 13.42
N TRP A 65 -1.86 -3.06 12.27
CA TRP A 65 -2.26 -1.65 12.16
C TRP A 65 -3.76 -1.46 12.39
N LEU A 66 -4.56 -2.48 12.04
CA LEU A 66 -5.99 -2.53 12.26
C LEU A 66 -6.31 -3.28 13.56
N PRO A 67 -7.37 -2.87 14.30
CA PRO A 67 -7.88 -3.66 15.39
C PRO A 67 -8.35 -5.04 14.87
N ALA A 68 -8.18 -6.08 15.70
CA ALA A 68 -8.60 -7.44 15.37
C ALA A 68 -10.07 -7.45 14.90
N ALA A 69 -10.27 -7.68 13.62
CA ALA A 69 -11.58 -7.59 13.03
C ALA A 69 -12.38 -8.87 13.26
N GLN A 70 -13.63 -8.71 13.68
CA GLN A 70 -14.57 -9.82 13.76
C GLN A 70 -15.07 -10.16 12.35
N ASP A 71 -14.69 -11.32 11.83
CA ASP A 71 -15.21 -11.81 10.54
C ASP A 71 -16.69 -12.20 10.67
N ARG A 72 -17.59 -11.23 10.46
CA ARG A 72 -19.05 -11.41 10.58
C ARG A 72 -19.72 -11.98 9.32
N ARG A 73 -18.97 -12.53 8.36
CA ARG A 73 -19.52 -13.00 7.08
C ARG A 73 -20.20 -14.37 7.19
N SER A 74 -21.35 -14.50 6.53
CA SER A 74 -22.07 -15.77 6.36
C SER A 74 -21.36 -16.70 5.37
N VAL A 75 -21.60 -18.01 5.47
CA VAL A 75 -21.01 -19.04 4.59
C VAL A 75 -21.26 -18.76 3.10
N PRO A 76 -22.47 -18.36 2.65
CA PRO A 76 -22.70 -18.00 1.24
C PRO A 76 -21.87 -16.80 0.79
N GLY A 77 -21.66 -15.80 1.66
CA GLY A 77 -20.82 -14.64 1.36
C GLY A 77 -19.36 -15.01 1.13
N LYS A 78 -18.81 -15.94 1.93
CA LYS A 78 -17.45 -16.47 1.75
C LYS A 78 -17.29 -17.22 0.43
N VAL A 79 -18.31 -17.98 0.01
CA VAL A 79 -18.30 -18.67 -1.29
C VAL A 79 -18.35 -17.68 -2.44
N LEU A 80 -19.21 -16.66 -2.37
CA LEU A 80 -19.36 -15.64 -3.41
C LEU A 80 -18.08 -14.80 -3.59
N GLU A 81 -17.37 -14.52 -2.51
CA GLU A 81 -16.04 -13.90 -2.54
C GLU A 81 -14.96 -14.85 -3.08
N PHE A 82 -14.98 -16.13 -2.66
CA PHE A 82 -14.08 -17.15 -3.21
C PHE A 82 -14.24 -17.32 -4.73
N VAL A 83 -15.47 -17.23 -5.25
CA VAL A 83 -15.74 -17.26 -6.70
C VAL A 83 -15.55 -15.90 -7.38
N GLY A 84 -15.15 -14.85 -6.65
CA GLY A 84 -14.86 -13.51 -7.19
C GLY A 84 -16.09 -12.71 -7.63
N LEU A 85 -17.30 -13.19 -7.32
CA LEU A 85 -18.56 -12.50 -7.56
C LEU A 85 -18.83 -11.42 -6.50
N LEU A 86 -18.22 -11.56 -5.33
CA LEU A 86 -18.10 -10.48 -4.35
C LEU A 86 -16.66 -9.97 -4.27
N PRO A 87 -16.49 -8.66 -4.10
CA PRO A 87 -15.18 -8.09 -3.83
C PRO A 87 -14.66 -8.59 -2.49
N ASN A 88 -13.35 -8.75 -2.39
CA ASN A 88 -12.72 -9.11 -1.14
C ASN A 88 -12.80 -7.90 -0.19
N THR A 89 -13.62 -8.02 0.85
CA THR A 89 -13.78 -7.03 1.92
C THR A 89 -13.02 -7.42 3.18
N SER A 90 -12.11 -8.39 3.09
CA SER A 90 -11.45 -8.89 4.28
C SER A 90 -10.73 -7.77 5.01
N SER A 91 -11.07 -7.69 6.27
CA SER A 91 -10.66 -6.69 7.25
C SER A 91 -9.16 -6.62 7.53
N ASN A 92 -8.37 -7.44 6.85
CA ASN A 92 -6.94 -7.61 7.10
C ASN A 92 -6.11 -7.16 5.88
N TYR A 93 -6.68 -6.39 4.95
CA TYR A 93 -5.94 -5.76 3.86
C TYR A 93 -6.02 -4.25 3.95
N LEU A 94 -4.92 -3.62 3.57
CA LEU A 94 -4.74 -2.19 3.50
C LEU A 94 -4.30 -1.80 2.10
N ILE A 95 -4.64 -0.57 1.71
CA ILE A 95 -4.18 0.04 0.48
C ILE A 95 -3.53 1.37 0.81
N LYS A 96 -2.30 1.57 0.34
CA LYS A 96 -1.47 2.77 0.60
C LYS A 96 -0.55 3.03 -0.59
N ARG A 97 0.02 4.23 -0.66
CA ARG A 97 1.05 4.58 -1.64
C ARG A 97 2.44 4.21 -1.12
N VAL A 98 3.25 3.56 -1.95
CA VAL A 98 4.65 3.29 -1.68
C VAL A 98 5.43 4.59 -1.73
N ILE A 99 6.07 4.98 -0.62
CA ILE A 99 6.92 6.17 -0.56
C ILE A 99 8.40 5.78 -0.59
N GLY A 100 8.77 4.70 0.10
CA GLY A 100 10.15 4.19 0.15
C GLY A 100 10.23 2.68 -0.06
N MET A 101 11.19 2.25 -0.88
CA MET A 101 11.59 0.87 -1.14
C MET A 101 12.82 0.48 -0.31
N PRO A 102 13.20 -0.81 -0.22
CA PRO A 102 14.36 -1.24 0.56
C PRO A 102 15.64 -0.43 0.32
N GLY A 103 16.16 0.18 1.38
CA GLY A 103 17.35 1.03 1.40
C GLY A 103 17.09 2.52 1.16
N ASP A 104 15.86 2.92 0.83
CA ASP A 104 15.53 4.33 0.67
C ASP A 104 15.59 5.08 2.00
N THR A 105 16.01 6.34 1.91
CA THR A 105 15.88 7.30 3.00
C THR A 105 14.67 8.20 2.75
N VAL A 106 13.63 8.04 3.56
CA VAL A 106 12.42 8.87 3.53
C VAL A 106 12.46 9.84 4.70
N ALA A 107 12.22 11.12 4.45
CA ALA A 107 12.20 12.13 5.52
C ALA A 107 11.08 13.14 5.32
N CYS A 108 10.49 13.59 6.43
CA CYS A 108 9.64 14.76 6.49
C CYS A 108 10.11 15.71 7.61
N CYS A 109 10.15 17.02 7.39
CA CYS A 109 10.04 17.70 6.10
C CYS A 109 11.19 18.69 5.96
N ASN A 110 11.56 18.97 4.71
CA ASN A 110 12.58 19.98 4.43
C ASN A 110 12.09 21.38 4.81
N VAL A 111 12.94 22.40 4.66
CA VAL A 111 12.61 23.80 5.02
C VAL A 111 11.42 24.38 4.24
N LYS A 112 11.01 23.75 3.13
CA LYS A 112 9.85 24.13 2.32
C LYS A 112 8.59 23.30 2.66
N GLY A 113 8.63 22.49 3.71
CA GLY A 113 7.51 21.64 4.12
C GLY A 113 7.29 20.41 3.23
N GLN A 114 8.28 20.00 2.43
CA GLN A 114 8.15 18.87 1.50
C GLN A 114 8.78 17.61 2.09
N MET A 115 8.19 16.45 1.78
CA MET A 115 8.87 15.17 1.96
C MET A 115 10.05 15.03 1.00
N THR A 116 11.03 14.24 1.41
CA THR A 116 12.15 13.86 0.56
C THR A 116 12.35 12.36 0.54
N VAL A 117 12.68 11.82 -0.63
CA VAL A 117 13.13 10.42 -0.80
C VAL A 117 14.52 10.45 -1.42
N ASN A 118 15.49 9.84 -0.76
CA ASN A 118 16.92 9.87 -1.14
C ASN A 118 17.41 11.31 -1.41
N GLY A 119 16.97 12.26 -0.57
CA GLY A 119 17.32 13.67 -0.67
C GLY A 119 16.56 14.46 -1.75
N LYS A 120 15.85 13.80 -2.68
CA LYS A 120 15.01 14.48 -3.66
C LYS A 120 13.68 14.89 -3.03
N ALA A 121 13.35 16.17 -3.10
CA ALA A 121 12.05 16.68 -2.64
C ALA A 121 10.91 16.19 -3.54
N LEU A 122 9.81 15.76 -2.93
CA LEU A 122 8.60 15.37 -3.63
C LEU A 122 7.68 16.60 -3.83
N ASP A 123 7.22 16.77 -5.06
CA ASP A 123 6.00 17.49 -5.39
C ASP A 123 4.79 16.54 -5.28
N GLU A 124 3.93 16.74 -4.29
CA GLU A 124 2.85 15.81 -3.96
C GLU A 124 1.46 16.35 -4.35
N ARG A 125 1.41 17.50 -5.03
CA ARG A 125 0.17 18.21 -5.40
C ARG A 125 -0.79 17.37 -6.24
N SER A 126 -0.29 16.41 -6.99
CA SER A 126 -1.10 15.58 -7.88
C SER A 126 -1.88 14.48 -7.15
N TYR A 127 -1.58 14.19 -5.88
CA TYR A 127 -2.21 13.07 -5.17
C TYR A 127 -2.55 13.36 -3.70
N LEU A 128 -1.88 14.31 -3.04
CA LEU A 128 -2.23 14.66 -1.67
C LEU A 128 -3.68 15.13 -1.57
N TYR A 129 -4.35 14.70 -0.50
CA TYR A 129 -5.70 15.15 -0.23
C TYR A 129 -5.77 16.66 -0.06
N SER A 130 -6.81 17.25 -0.63
CA SER A 130 -7.11 18.67 -0.51
C SER A 130 -8.59 18.84 -0.21
N GLU A 131 -8.91 19.75 0.71
CA GLU A 131 -10.28 20.13 1.03
C GLU A 131 -10.40 21.65 0.87
N ASN A 132 -11.43 22.13 0.16
CA ASN A 132 -11.64 23.56 -0.10
C ASN A 132 -10.42 24.29 -0.68
N GLY A 133 -9.65 23.61 -1.54
CA GLY A 133 -8.43 24.15 -2.15
C GLY A 133 -7.20 24.19 -1.24
N GLN A 134 -7.31 23.73 0.01
CA GLN A 134 -6.19 23.59 0.93
C GLN A 134 -5.71 22.14 0.94
N MET A 135 -4.46 21.96 0.52
CA MET A 135 -3.78 20.67 0.56
C MET A 135 -3.32 20.37 1.99
N VAL A 136 -3.49 19.12 2.43
CA VAL A 136 -2.98 18.69 3.73
C VAL A 136 -1.45 18.68 3.72
N GLU A 137 -0.85 18.90 4.90
CA GLU A 137 0.60 18.80 5.04
C GLU A 137 1.09 17.38 4.74
N PRO A 138 2.28 17.21 4.13
CA PRO A 138 2.80 15.88 3.85
C PRO A 138 2.97 15.00 5.09
N SER A 139 3.32 15.58 6.25
CA SER A 139 3.24 14.94 7.55
C SER A 139 3.39 15.98 8.66
N THR A 140 2.63 15.81 9.74
CA THR A 140 2.75 16.60 10.97
C THR A 140 3.87 16.07 11.89
N MET A 141 4.35 14.84 11.63
CA MET A 141 5.48 14.24 12.33
C MET A 141 6.77 14.55 11.59
N LYS A 142 7.79 15.04 12.32
CA LYS A 142 9.16 15.13 11.81
C LYS A 142 9.85 13.78 11.96
N PHE A 143 10.29 13.20 10.86
CA PHE A 143 10.98 11.91 10.88
C PHE A 143 12.00 11.77 9.76
N ARG A 144 12.92 10.84 9.94
CA ARG A 144 13.81 10.32 8.90
C ARG A 144 13.96 8.82 9.11
N VAL A 145 13.64 8.04 8.09
CA VAL A 145 13.79 6.58 8.12
C VAL A 145 14.66 6.10 6.98
N THR A 146 15.51 5.11 7.23
CA THR A 146 16.08 4.25 6.19
C THR A 146 15.31 2.94 6.19
N VAL A 147 14.67 2.62 5.07
CA VAL A 147 13.83 1.42 4.91
C VAL A 147 14.72 0.18 4.96
N PRO A 148 14.42 -0.80 5.82
CA PRO A 148 15.22 -2.03 5.92
C PRO A 148 15.04 -2.92 4.69
N LYS A 149 15.88 -3.94 4.57
CA LYS A 149 15.71 -4.98 3.55
C LYS A 149 14.34 -5.65 3.68
N ASP A 150 13.83 -6.14 2.55
CA ASP A 150 12.60 -6.94 2.47
C ASP A 150 11.33 -6.25 3.00
N ARG A 151 11.36 -4.92 3.19
CA ARG A 151 10.21 -4.12 3.62
C ARG A 151 10.09 -2.82 2.82
N MET A 152 8.93 -2.19 2.90
CA MET A 152 8.64 -0.90 2.28
C MET A 152 8.00 0.08 3.28
N PHE A 153 8.12 1.37 2.98
CA PHE A 153 7.49 2.45 3.73
C PHE A 153 6.33 3.03 2.92
N VAL A 154 5.12 3.00 3.48
CA VAL A 154 3.89 3.34 2.76
C VAL A 154 3.10 4.41 3.51
N MET A 155 2.42 5.28 2.75
CA MET A 155 1.61 6.36 3.32
C MET A 155 0.27 6.49 2.61
N GLY A 156 -0.74 6.95 3.34
CA GLY A 156 -2.02 7.31 2.74
C GLY A 156 -1.92 8.67 2.04
N ASP A 157 -2.69 8.86 0.99
CA ASP A 157 -2.77 10.15 0.29
C ASP A 157 -3.56 11.19 1.10
N HIS A 158 -4.49 10.73 1.94
CA HIS A 158 -5.18 11.56 2.92
C HIS A 158 -4.41 11.53 4.25
N ARG A 159 -3.31 12.30 4.30
CA ARG A 159 -2.25 12.19 5.34
C ARG A 159 -2.73 12.34 6.78
N ASN A 160 -3.71 13.20 7.04
CA ASN A 160 -4.32 13.44 8.35
C ASN A 160 -5.48 12.49 8.67
N ALA A 161 -5.81 11.55 7.78
CA ALA A 161 -6.85 10.53 7.98
C ALA A 161 -6.33 9.12 7.69
N SER A 162 -5.04 8.88 7.88
CA SER A 162 -4.36 7.63 7.54
C SER A 162 -3.45 7.16 8.67
N GLY A 163 -3.81 6.03 9.30
CA GLY A 163 -2.90 5.22 10.11
C GLY A 163 -2.00 4.42 9.18
N ASP A 164 -0.86 5.00 8.82
CA ASP A 164 0.13 4.41 7.93
C ASP A 164 1.49 4.31 8.63
N SER A 165 2.54 3.94 7.88
CA SER A 165 3.88 3.67 8.40
C SER A 165 4.35 4.67 9.45
N ARG A 166 4.07 5.97 9.26
CA ARG A 166 4.50 7.05 10.18
C ARG A 166 4.04 6.85 11.62
N TYR A 167 2.86 6.28 11.83
CA TYR A 167 2.29 6.08 13.16
C TYR A 167 2.85 4.84 13.86
N HIS A 168 3.55 3.98 13.12
CA HIS A 168 4.05 2.68 13.60
C HIS A 168 5.60 2.63 13.68
N ILE A 169 6.30 3.72 13.33
CA ILE A 169 7.78 3.79 13.41
C ILE A 169 8.34 3.89 14.83
N GLN A 170 7.49 3.96 15.85
CA GLN A 170 7.88 3.92 17.27
C GLN A 170 7.25 2.75 18.02
N ASP A 171 6.45 1.92 17.34
CA ASP A 171 5.77 0.80 17.97
C ASP A 171 6.77 -0.28 18.38
N LEU A 172 6.49 -0.95 19.49
CA LEU A 172 7.27 -2.08 19.95
C LEU A 172 6.85 -3.34 19.19
N ASP A 173 7.82 -3.96 18.53
CA ASP A 173 7.67 -5.30 17.98
C ASP A 173 8.14 -6.32 19.04
N PRO A 174 7.25 -7.19 19.54
CA PRO A 174 7.61 -8.22 20.54
C PRO A 174 8.74 -9.15 20.08
N ASP A 175 8.83 -9.41 18.77
CA ASP A 175 9.75 -10.39 18.19
C ASP A 175 10.90 -9.72 17.40
N GLY A 176 10.93 -8.39 17.36
CA GLY A 176 11.84 -7.62 16.52
C GLY A 176 12.52 -6.44 17.22
N TYR A 177 12.42 -5.26 16.62
CA TYR A 177 12.99 -4.02 17.16
C TYR A 177 11.98 -2.89 17.09
N THR A 178 12.12 -1.90 17.97
CA THR A 178 11.24 -0.72 18.00
C THR A 178 11.18 -0.04 16.62
N GLY A 179 9.96 0.14 16.13
CA GLY A 179 9.65 0.75 14.84
C GLY A 179 9.61 -0.20 13.64
N ALA A 180 9.92 -1.49 13.82
CA ALA A 180 9.73 -2.50 12.79
C ALA A 180 8.29 -2.54 12.21
N PRO A 181 7.21 -2.36 13.01
CA PRO A 181 5.84 -2.37 12.50
C PRO A 181 5.54 -1.22 11.54
N GLY A 182 6.37 -0.17 11.53
CA GLY A 182 6.31 0.93 10.57
C GLY A 182 6.60 0.53 9.12
N PHE A 183 7.12 -0.66 8.86
CA PHE A 183 7.56 -1.07 7.53
C PHE A 183 6.86 -2.35 7.10
N VAL A 184 6.18 -2.30 5.96
CA VAL A 184 5.38 -3.43 5.45
C VAL A 184 6.30 -4.46 4.79
N PRO A 185 6.26 -5.75 5.18
CA PRO A 185 6.99 -6.81 4.49
C PRO A 185 6.59 -6.93 3.02
N LEU A 186 7.57 -7.07 2.12
CA LEU A 186 7.30 -7.19 0.68
C LEU A 186 6.47 -8.43 0.35
N ASP A 187 6.66 -9.53 1.09
CA ASP A 187 5.91 -10.78 0.90
C ASP A 187 4.42 -10.68 1.26
N ASN A 188 4.02 -9.62 1.98
CA ASN A 188 2.61 -9.35 2.28
C ASN A 188 1.90 -8.57 1.17
N VAL A 189 2.64 -8.07 0.18
CA VAL A 189 2.09 -7.28 -0.92
C VAL A 189 1.36 -8.20 -1.89
N VAL A 190 0.06 -7.95 -2.07
CA VAL A 190 -0.72 -8.62 -3.11
C VAL A 190 -0.29 -8.13 -4.48
N GLY A 191 -0.09 -6.82 -4.60
CA GLY A 191 0.39 -6.15 -5.79
C GLY A 191 -0.11 -4.70 -5.93
N PRO A 192 0.34 -4.00 -6.97
CA PRO A 192 -0.12 -2.65 -7.28
C PRO A 192 -1.57 -2.63 -7.78
N ALA A 193 -2.37 -1.71 -7.23
CA ALA A 193 -3.65 -1.33 -7.79
C ALA A 193 -3.44 -0.55 -9.09
N LYS A 194 -4.07 -1.00 -10.18
CA LYS A 194 -3.86 -0.43 -11.53
C LYS A 194 -5.08 0.28 -12.11
N ALA A 195 -6.27 0.03 -11.59
CA ALA A 195 -7.47 0.73 -12.04
C ALA A 195 -8.58 0.73 -10.99
N ILE A 196 -9.44 1.74 -11.07
CA ILE A 196 -10.77 1.77 -10.47
C ILE A 196 -11.74 1.21 -11.51
N LEU A 197 -12.51 0.20 -11.15
CA LEU A 197 -13.47 -0.48 -12.03
C LEU A 197 -14.92 -0.08 -11.74
N MET A 198 -15.21 0.36 -10.52
CA MET A 198 -16.52 0.83 -10.09
C MET A 198 -16.40 1.93 -9.04
N PRO A 199 -17.40 2.82 -8.93
CA PRO A 199 -18.59 2.93 -9.81
C PRO A 199 -18.25 3.36 -11.25
N LEU A 200 -19.16 3.17 -12.22
CA LEU A 200 -18.88 3.39 -13.65
C LEU A 200 -18.45 4.84 -13.98
N ASN A 201 -18.93 5.82 -13.22
CA ASN A 201 -18.55 7.23 -13.34
C ASN A 201 -17.18 7.57 -12.73
N ARG A 202 -16.47 6.57 -12.19
CA ARG A 202 -15.17 6.66 -11.53
C ARG A 202 -14.13 5.72 -12.16
N ILE A 203 -14.43 5.10 -13.30
CA ILE A 203 -13.47 4.22 -13.98
C ILE A 203 -12.27 5.07 -14.40
N ASP A 204 -11.10 4.70 -13.88
CA ASP A 204 -9.84 5.41 -14.15
C ASP A 204 -8.64 4.48 -13.94
N GLY A 205 -7.52 4.82 -14.59
CA GLY A 205 -6.23 4.16 -14.40
C GLY A 205 -5.49 4.71 -13.19
N LEU A 206 -4.81 3.85 -12.44
CA LEU A 206 -3.94 4.23 -11.33
C LEU A 206 -2.48 4.18 -11.79
N GLY A 207 -1.94 5.35 -12.09
CA GLY A 207 -0.55 5.54 -12.48
C GLY A 207 0.37 5.97 -11.33
N THR A 208 1.67 5.90 -11.59
CA THR A 208 2.71 6.42 -10.70
C THR A 208 2.88 7.93 -10.91
N PRO A 209 2.81 8.78 -9.86
CA PRO A 209 2.99 10.22 -9.99
C PRO A 209 4.41 10.59 -10.47
N ASP A 210 4.52 11.63 -11.30
CA ASP A 210 5.78 12.06 -11.91
C ASP A 210 6.86 12.46 -10.90
N THR A 211 6.46 12.88 -9.70
CA THR A 211 7.37 13.25 -8.62
C THR A 211 8.37 12.15 -8.25
N PHE A 212 7.98 10.89 -8.45
CA PHE A 212 8.82 9.72 -8.16
C PHE A 212 9.83 9.41 -9.27
N LYS A 213 9.68 10.01 -10.47
CA LYS A 213 10.65 9.83 -11.58
C LYS A 213 11.98 10.51 -11.25
N GLY A 214 13.10 9.83 -11.46
CA GLY A 214 14.44 10.41 -11.23
C GLY A 214 14.77 10.64 -9.76
N ILE A 215 14.09 9.97 -8.81
CA ILE A 215 14.62 9.81 -7.45
C ILE A 215 15.95 9.05 -7.56
N PRO A 216 17.05 9.56 -6.98
CA PRO A 216 18.33 8.86 -6.99
C PRO A 216 18.20 7.45 -6.42
N ASP A 217 18.97 6.53 -6.99
CA ASP A 217 19.10 5.20 -6.42
C ASP A 217 19.67 5.26 -5.00
N ARG A 218 19.37 4.21 -4.23
CA ARG A 218 19.87 4.05 -2.87
C ARG A 218 21.39 4.17 -2.82
N SER A 219 21.92 4.89 -1.82
CA SER A 219 23.35 5.11 -1.65
C SER A 219 24.12 3.90 -1.11
N GLY A 220 23.44 2.77 -0.84
CA GLY A 220 24.03 1.53 -0.35
C GLY A 220 23.02 0.37 -0.29
N SER A 221 23.45 -0.77 0.24
CA SER A 221 22.54 -1.91 0.51
C SER A 221 21.53 -1.56 1.59
N ALA A 222 20.31 -2.09 1.47
CA ALA A 222 19.30 -1.94 2.50
C ALA A 222 19.79 -2.57 3.83
N PRO A 223 19.66 -1.88 4.98
CA PRO A 223 20.10 -2.41 6.26
C PRO A 223 19.16 -3.53 6.75
N ASP A 224 19.65 -4.41 7.61
CA ASP A 224 18.81 -5.45 8.24
C ASP A 224 17.72 -4.86 9.15
N LYS A 225 18.07 -3.76 9.84
CA LYS A 225 17.15 -3.00 10.71
C LYS A 225 16.99 -1.59 10.20
N ALA A 226 15.79 -1.04 10.35
CA ALA A 226 15.52 0.33 9.97
C ALA A 226 16.33 1.29 10.84
N ARG A 227 16.81 2.37 10.23
CA ARG A 227 17.36 3.51 10.97
C ARG A 227 16.25 4.53 11.08
N ILE A 228 15.82 4.85 12.29
CA ILE A 228 14.62 5.67 12.52
C ILE A 228 15.04 6.87 13.35
N CYS A 229 14.70 8.06 12.89
CA CYS A 229 14.78 9.28 13.67
C CYS A 229 13.41 9.94 13.72
N VAL A 230 12.96 10.34 14.91
CA VAL A 230 11.74 11.10 15.13
C VAL A 230 12.11 12.36 15.90
N GLY A 231 11.87 13.54 15.31
CA GLY A 231 12.46 14.78 15.79
C GLY A 231 13.99 14.69 15.82
N ASP A 232 14.57 14.91 16.99
CA ASP A 232 16.03 14.86 17.23
C ASP A 232 16.50 13.50 17.77
N GLU A 233 15.57 12.60 18.12
CA GLU A 233 15.88 11.28 18.65
C GLU A 233 16.06 10.29 17.50
N CYS A 234 17.13 9.49 17.54
CA CYS A 234 17.41 8.45 16.56
C CYS A 234 17.64 7.10 17.23
N SER A 235 17.16 6.02 16.61
CA SER A 235 17.51 4.66 17.01
C SER A 235 19.04 4.48 16.93
N PRO A 236 19.64 3.77 17.90
CA PRO A 236 21.06 3.46 17.88
C PRO A 236 21.43 2.69 16.60
N ARG A 237 22.63 2.96 16.08
CA ARG A 237 23.15 2.35 14.84
C ARG A 237 23.40 0.86 14.99
#